data_AF-A0A7S0HMI4-F1
#
_entry.id   AF-A0A7S0HMI4-F1
#
_cell.length_a   1.000
_cell.length_b   1.000
_cell.length_c   1.000
_cell.angle_alpha   90.00
_cell.angle_beta   90.00
_cell.angle_gamma   90.00
#
_symmetry.space_group_name_H-M   'P 1'
#
loop_
_entity.id
_entity.type
_entity.pdbx_description
1 polymer ?
#
loop_
_entity_poly.entity_id
_entity_poly.type
_entity_poly.pdbx_seq_one_letter_code
_entity_poly.pdbx_strand_id
1 'polypeptide(L)'
;GVDTFSVTRAAPDAKDLKLGAEGIGMVVACGGGADVAHFAVGQRVLFLGGGYSEYVRLGAKACFAPPPTEATTAMIDPAELVALRISGLTAATALGRTATISK
;
A
#
# COMPACT_ATOMS: atom_id res chain seq x y z
N GLY A 1 1.01 14.07 -4.50
CA GLY A 1 1.08 12.93 -3.56
C GLY A 1 2.31 13.06 -2.69
N VAL A 2 2.49 12.19 -1.69
CA VAL A 2 3.69 12.20 -0.84
C VAL A 2 4.99 12.06 -1.67
N ASP A 3 4.92 11.42 -2.83
CA ASP A 3 6.03 11.31 -3.79
C ASP A 3 6.59 12.67 -4.24
N THR A 4 5.74 13.71 -4.33
CA THR A 4 6.16 15.05 -4.74
C THR A 4 7.17 15.63 -3.75
N PHE A 5 7.01 15.37 -2.45
CA PHE A 5 7.95 15.84 -1.43
C PHE A 5 9.33 15.23 -1.60
N SER A 6 9.40 13.96 -2.01
CA SER A 6 10.66 13.27 -2.32
C SER A 6 11.38 13.90 -3.52
N VAL A 7 10.63 14.18 -4.59
CA VAL A 7 11.19 14.77 -5.83
C VAL A 7 11.65 16.20 -5.61
N THR A 8 10.83 17.04 -4.96
CA THR A 8 11.12 18.47 -4.81
C THR A 8 12.00 18.77 -3.60
N ARG A 9 12.22 17.78 -2.72
CA ARG A 9 12.90 17.96 -1.43
C ARG A 9 12.28 19.09 -0.61
N ALA A 10 10.95 19.21 -0.67
CA ALA A 10 10.19 20.26 0.00
C ALA A 10 10.33 20.24 1.53
N ALA A 11 10.86 19.16 2.11
CA ALA A 11 11.21 19.09 3.53
C ALA A 11 12.54 18.32 3.75
N PRO A 12 13.32 18.65 4.81
CA PRO A 12 14.63 18.02 5.08
C PRO A 12 14.58 16.50 5.31
N ASP A 13 13.43 16.01 5.78
CA ASP A 13 13.13 14.61 6.06
C ASP A 13 12.58 13.85 4.84
N ALA A 14 12.27 14.55 3.74
CA ALA A 14 11.71 13.94 2.53
C ALA A 14 12.73 13.16 1.67
N LYS A 15 13.98 13.02 2.14
CA LYS A 15 15.10 12.43 1.39
C LYS A 15 15.07 10.89 1.29
N ASP A 16 14.34 10.22 2.18
CA ASP A 16 14.34 8.75 2.30
C ASP A 16 13.03 8.10 1.79
N LEU A 17 12.16 8.91 1.19
CA LEU A 17 10.91 8.45 0.59
C LEU A 17 11.16 7.87 -0.79
N LYS A 18 11.06 6.54 -0.92
CA LYS A 18 11.06 5.88 -2.24
C LYS A 18 9.88 6.35 -3.08
N LEU A 19 10.13 6.68 -4.35
CA LEU A 19 9.08 7.03 -5.30
C LEU A 19 8.09 5.88 -5.53
N GLY A 20 6.82 6.23 -5.65
CA GLY A 20 5.71 5.28 -5.69
C GLY A 20 5.40 4.81 -4.28
N ALA A 21 4.75 5.67 -3.50
CA ALA A 21 4.43 5.38 -2.09
C ALA A 21 3.52 4.17 -1.87
N GLU A 22 2.78 3.73 -2.89
CA GLU A 22 1.91 2.57 -2.86
C GLU A 22 1.88 1.85 -4.21
N GLY A 23 1.46 0.58 -4.19
CA GLY A 23 1.28 -0.21 -5.40
C GLY A 23 0.55 -1.52 -5.16
N ILE A 24 0.26 -2.20 -6.26
CA ILE A 24 -0.28 -3.56 -6.27
C ILE A 24 0.55 -4.39 -7.21
N GLY A 25 0.81 -5.64 -6.84
CA GLY A 25 1.65 -6.51 -7.63
C GLY A 25 1.51 -7.97 -7.28
N MET A 26 2.26 -8.80 -7.98
CA MET A 26 2.35 -10.23 -7.73
C MET A 26 3.64 -10.52 -6.96
N VAL A 27 3.55 -11.38 -5.95
CA VAL A 27 4.72 -11.91 -5.26
C VAL A 27 5.46 -12.83 -6.23
N VAL A 28 6.68 -12.46 -6.62
CA VAL A 28 7.51 -13.27 -7.54
C VAL A 28 8.56 -14.10 -6.80
N ALA A 29 8.91 -13.71 -5.57
CA ALA A 29 9.82 -14.44 -4.70
C ALA A 29 9.55 -14.06 -3.23
N CYS A 30 9.68 -15.02 -2.32
CA CYS A 30 9.65 -14.79 -0.87
C CYS A 30 11.04 -15.10 -0.28
N GLY A 31 11.44 -14.33 0.73
CA GLY A 31 12.57 -14.71 1.57
C GLY A 31 12.25 -15.92 2.45
N GLY A 32 13.24 -16.41 3.20
CA GLY A 32 13.00 -17.35 4.30
C GLY A 32 12.59 -16.61 5.57
N GLY A 33 11.72 -17.20 6.39
CA GLY A 33 11.38 -16.70 7.72
C GLY A 33 9.88 -16.74 8.05
N ALA A 34 9.57 -16.75 9.35
CA ALA A 34 8.18 -16.82 9.83
C ALA A 34 7.34 -15.62 9.38
N ASP A 35 7.94 -14.42 9.32
CA ASP A 35 7.25 -13.18 8.95
C ASP A 35 6.73 -13.16 7.51
N VAL A 36 7.29 -13.99 6.62
CA VAL A 36 6.89 -14.09 5.20
C VAL A 36 6.20 -15.42 4.88
N ALA A 37 6.03 -16.31 5.85
CA ALA A 37 5.49 -17.66 5.65
C ALA A 37 4.03 -17.68 5.15
N HIS A 38 3.30 -16.57 5.31
CA HIS A 38 1.93 -16.41 4.84
C HIS A 38 1.82 -15.83 3.43
N PHE A 39 2.96 -15.50 2.78
CA PHE A 39 3.00 -15.07 1.39
C PHE A 39 3.37 -16.23 0.46
N ALA A 40 2.67 -16.34 -0.66
CA ALA A 40 2.95 -17.32 -1.71
C ALA A 40 3.39 -16.63 -3.01
N VAL A 41 4.31 -17.25 -3.75
CA VAL A 41 4.60 -16.83 -5.13
C VAL A 41 3.32 -16.95 -5.97
N GLY A 42 3.05 -15.93 -6.78
CA GLY A 42 1.79 -15.80 -7.52
C GLY A 42 0.64 -15.19 -6.71
N GLN A 43 0.83 -14.86 -5.43
CA GLN A 43 -0.16 -14.12 -4.67
C GLN A 43 -0.16 -12.65 -5.07
N ARG A 44 -1.35 -12.06 -5.22
CA ARG A 44 -1.50 -10.61 -5.38
C ARG A 44 -1.46 -9.92 -4.01
N VAL A 45 -0.69 -8.84 -3.92
CA VAL A 45 -0.54 -8.04 -2.69
C VAL A 45 -0.63 -6.55 -2.99
N LEU A 46 -1.25 -5.81 -2.07
CA LEU A 46 -1.11 -4.36 -1.98
C LEU A 46 0.14 -4.07 -1.14
N PHE A 47 0.86 -3.00 -1.44
CA PHE A 47 2.09 -2.69 -0.72
C PHE A 47 2.38 -1.20 -0.60
N LEU A 48 3.27 -0.85 0.34
CA LEU A 48 3.76 0.51 0.57
C LEU A 48 5.23 0.66 0.15
N GLY A 49 5.47 1.61 -0.74
CA GLY A 49 6.78 2.05 -1.21
C GLY A 49 7.28 1.38 -2.49
N GLY A 50 8.04 2.14 -3.29
CA GLY A 50 8.72 1.66 -4.49
C GLY A 50 7.82 1.28 -5.68
N GLY A 51 6.56 1.72 -5.71
CA GLY A 51 5.61 1.39 -6.78
C GLY A 51 5.98 1.92 -8.17
N TYR A 52 6.93 2.85 -8.28
CA TYR A 52 7.46 3.32 -9.56
C TYR A 52 8.62 2.43 -10.04
N SER A 53 8.41 1.12 -10.02
CA SER A 53 9.35 0.11 -10.50
C SER A 53 8.61 -1.15 -10.93
N GLU A 54 9.19 -1.93 -11.85
CA GLU A 54 8.63 -3.23 -12.24
C GLU A 54 8.75 -4.27 -11.11
N TYR A 55 9.78 -4.14 -10.28
CA TYR A 55 10.06 -5.01 -9.14
C TYR A 55 10.51 -4.20 -7.93
N VAL A 56 9.95 -4.52 -6.77
CA VAL A 56 10.30 -3.89 -5.50
C VAL A 56 10.59 -4.95 -4.44
N ARG A 57 11.60 -4.69 -3.60
CA ARG A 57 11.88 -5.49 -2.39
C ARG A 57 11.29 -4.78 -1.18
N LEU A 58 10.42 -5.48 -0.46
CA LEU A 58 9.70 -4.97 0.71
C LEU A 58 9.72 -5.98 1.84
N GLY A 59 9.63 -5.47 3.08
CA GLY A 59 9.41 -6.33 4.24
C GLY A 59 7.94 -6.71 4.34
N ALA A 60 7.64 -7.88 4.94
CA ALA A 60 6.29 -8.41 5.11
C ALA A 60 5.27 -7.39 5.66
N LYS A 61 5.70 -6.55 6.62
CA LYS A 61 4.86 -5.53 7.27
C LYS A 61 4.38 -4.41 6.33
N ALA A 62 5.03 -4.24 5.18
CA ALA A 62 4.63 -3.26 4.16
C ALA A 62 3.70 -3.87 3.11
N CYS A 63 3.39 -5.16 3.19
CA CYS A 63 2.53 -5.89 2.27
C CYS A 63 1.19 -6.23 2.95
N PHE A 64 0.10 -6.15 2.19
CA PHE A 64 -1.25 -6.37 2.66
C PHE A 64 -2.01 -7.26 1.68
N ALA A 65 -2.84 -8.15 2.20
CA ALA A 65 -3.78 -8.88 1.36
C ALA A 65 -4.80 -7.89 0.77
N PRO A 66 -5.13 -8.00 -0.53
CA PRO A 66 -6.28 -7.32 -1.09
C PRO A 66 -7.56 -7.70 -0.33
N PRO A 67 -8.55 -6.80 -0.20
CA PRO A 67 -9.81 -7.14 0.45
C PRO A 67 -10.49 -8.33 -0.26
N PRO A 68 -11.17 -9.22 0.48
CA PRO A 68 -11.89 -10.34 -0.10
C PRO A 68 -12.99 -9.80 -1.03
N THR A 69 -13.10 -10.37 -2.22
CA THR A 69 -14.05 -9.94 -3.25
C THR A 69 -15.47 -10.44 -2.99
N GLU A 70 -15.77 -10.99 -1.81
CA GLU A 70 -17.05 -11.65 -1.52
C GLU A 70 -18.26 -10.70 -1.54
N ALA A 71 -18.05 -9.39 -1.37
CA ALA A 71 -19.12 -8.39 -1.34
C ALA A 71 -19.53 -7.87 -2.73
N THR A 72 -18.74 -8.11 -3.78
CA THR A 72 -19.01 -7.66 -5.15
C THR A 72 -18.55 -8.72 -6.13
N THR A 73 -19.46 -9.25 -6.96
CA THR A 73 -19.14 -10.19 -8.05
C THR A 73 -18.15 -9.63 -9.09
N ALA A 74 -17.77 -8.36 -8.99
CA ALA A 74 -16.69 -7.75 -9.74
C ALA A 74 -15.40 -7.76 -8.91
N MET A 75 -14.31 -8.25 -9.50
CA MET A 75 -12.96 -7.94 -9.03
C MET A 75 -12.81 -6.42 -9.01
N ILE A 76 -12.53 -5.83 -7.84
CA ILE A 76 -12.20 -4.40 -7.75
C ILE A 76 -10.97 -4.15 -8.63
N ASP A 77 -11.03 -3.11 -9.45
CA ASP A 77 -9.92 -2.75 -10.35
C ASP A 77 -8.64 -2.56 -9.52
N PRO A 78 -7.54 -3.24 -9.86
CA PRO A 78 -6.23 -3.00 -9.26
C PRO A 78 -5.87 -1.51 -9.13
N ALA A 79 -6.21 -0.68 -10.12
CA ALA A 79 -5.94 0.75 -10.08
C ALA A 79 -6.72 1.47 -8.96
N GLU A 80 -7.99 1.09 -8.76
CA GLU A 80 -8.83 1.63 -7.68
C GLU A 80 -8.31 1.21 -6.31
N LEU A 81 -7.89 -0.06 -6.16
CA LEU A 81 -7.33 -0.57 -4.92
C LEU A 81 -6.05 0.17 -4.51
N VAL A 82 -5.20 0.51 -5.49
CA VAL A 82 -4.00 1.33 -5.25
C VAL A 82 -4.41 2.74 -4.86
N ALA A 83 -5.28 3.40 -5.62
CA ALA A 83 -5.69 4.78 -5.36
C ALA A 83 -6.35 4.98 -3.98
N LEU A 84 -7.05 3.97 -3.47
CA LEU A 84 -7.72 4.01 -2.18
C LEU A 84 -6.80 3.73 -0.99
N ARG A 85 -5.60 3.18 -1.16
CA ARG A 85 -4.88 2.58 -0.03
C ARG A 85 -4.35 3.62 0.96
N ILE A 86 -3.50 4.55 0.54
CA ILE A 86 -2.97 5.62 1.39
C ILE A 86 -4.08 6.64 1.67
N SER A 87 -4.73 7.14 0.62
CA SER A 87 -5.72 8.23 0.75
C SER A 87 -6.96 7.77 1.54
N GLY A 88 -7.48 6.58 1.25
CA GLY A 88 -8.64 6.02 1.94
C GLY A 88 -8.34 5.64 3.39
N LEU A 89 -7.17 5.04 3.69
CA LEU A 89 -6.78 4.78 5.09
C LEU A 89 -6.61 6.09 5.87
N THR A 90 -6.03 7.11 5.25
CA THR A 90 -5.87 8.44 5.86
C THR A 90 -7.24 9.04 6.18
N ALA A 91 -8.17 9.02 5.22
CA ALA A 91 -9.53 9.50 5.42
C ALA A 91 -10.27 8.71 6.51
N ALA A 92 -10.22 7.37 6.49
CA ALA A 92 -10.85 6.53 7.50
C ALA A 92 -10.28 6.79 8.91
N THR A 93 -8.97 6.96 9.03
CA THR A 93 -8.31 7.29 10.30
C THR A 93 -8.71 8.68 10.79
N ALA A 94 -8.76 9.67 9.89
CA ALA A 94 -9.23 11.01 10.22
C ALA A 94 -10.68 10.96 10.72
N LEU A 95 -11.59 10.33 9.98
CA LEU A 95 -12.98 10.16 10.41
C LEU A 95 -13.10 9.48 11.78
N GLY A 96 -12.38 8.39 12.01
CA GLY A 96 -12.42 7.68 13.29
C GLY A 96 -11.80 8.42 14.49
N ARG A 97 -10.92 9.41 14.25
CA ARG A 97 -10.19 10.13 15.30
C ARG A 97 -10.60 11.58 15.48
N THR A 98 -11.14 12.22 14.44
CA THR A 98 -11.42 13.66 14.40
C THR A 98 -12.87 13.98 14.10
N ALA A 99 -13.70 13.03 13.65
CA ALA A 99 -15.13 13.30 13.59
C ALA A 99 -15.69 13.36 15.02
N THR A 100 -16.23 14.51 15.40
CA THR A 100 -17.06 14.64 16.59
C THR A 100 -18.27 13.72 16.41
N ILE A 101 -18.40 12.70 17.26
CA ILE A 101 -19.63 11.89 17.34
C ILE A 101 -20.69 12.80 17.98
N SER A 102 -21.43 13.53 17.15
CA SER A 102 -22.65 14.21 17.60
C SER A 102 -23.73 13.14 17.80
N LYS A 103 -24.26 13.06 19.02
CA LYS A 103 -25.45 12.27 19.35
C LYS A 103 -26.71 12.93 18.81
#